data_AF-A0A017TAE4-F1
#
_entry.id   AF-A0A017TAE4-F1
#
_cell.length_a   1.000
_cell.length_b   1.000
_cell.length_c   1.000
_cell.angle_alpha   90.00
_cell.angle_beta   90.00
_cell.angle_gamma   90.00
#
_symmetry.space_group_name_H-M   'P 1'
#
loop_
_entity.id
_entity.type
_entity.pdbx_description
1 polymer ?
#
loop_
_entity_poly.entity_id
_entity_poly.type
_entity_poly.pdbx_seq_one_letter_code
_entity_poly.pdbx_strand_id
1 'polypeptide(L)'
;MHFWASGKPMASSNEEHLQRLLAVVRKVDRGSASANRAVLLGVREDGSLPFDLLAAGDYDRVLALLGPGESPRVSPPKISAEARVARAPRPPEELVDALHDRIHREGGTARAAKSVRVRSGR
;
A
#
# COMPACT_ATOMS: atom_id res chain seq x y z
N MET A 1 4.88 21.50 9.54
CA MET A 1 3.54 20.90 9.31
C MET A 1 3.35 20.68 7.82
N HIS A 2 3.36 19.43 7.34
CA HIS A 2 3.09 19.14 5.93
C HIS A 2 1.57 19.00 5.72
N PHE A 3 1.01 19.84 4.85
CA PHE A 3 -0.40 19.82 4.45
C PHE A 3 -0.66 18.68 3.47
N TRP A 4 -0.50 17.42 3.89
CA TRP A 4 -0.85 16.25 3.07
C TRP A 4 -2.34 16.27 2.66
N ALA A 5 -3.20 16.91 3.46
CA ALA A 5 -4.60 17.19 3.14
C ALA A 5 -4.80 18.14 1.93
N SER A 6 -3.76 18.85 1.48
CA SER A 6 -3.83 19.75 0.31
C SER A 6 -3.61 19.06 -1.04
N GLY A 7 -3.30 17.75 -1.03
CA GLY A 7 -3.04 16.97 -2.25
C GLY A 7 -1.68 17.24 -2.92
N LYS A 8 -0.84 18.10 -2.32
CA LYS A 8 0.52 18.36 -2.81
C LYS A 8 1.45 17.16 -2.54
N PRO A 9 2.39 16.87 -3.44
CA PRO A 9 3.38 15.81 -3.22
C PRO A 9 4.24 16.12 -1.99
N MET A 10 4.61 15.07 -1.25
CA MET A 10 5.54 15.21 -0.12
C MET A 10 6.92 15.59 -0.61
N ALA A 11 7.67 16.34 0.22
CA ALA A 11 9.10 16.48 0.01
C ALA A 11 9.79 15.12 0.13
N SER A 12 10.81 14.87 -0.70
CA SER A 12 11.51 13.59 -0.76
C SER A 12 12.05 13.11 0.59
N SER A 13 12.56 14.02 1.42
CA SER A 13 13.05 13.71 2.77
C SER A 13 11.95 13.18 3.69
N ASN A 14 10.73 13.71 3.58
CA ASN A 14 9.60 13.24 4.39
C ASN A 14 9.05 11.92 3.85
N GLU A 15 9.07 11.74 2.53
CA GLU A 15 8.68 10.47 1.92
C GLU A 15 9.64 9.37 2.36
N GLU A 16 10.95 9.62 2.34
CA GLU A 16 11.96 8.71 2.87
C GLU A 16 11.72 8.41 4.36
N HIS A 17 11.54 9.45 5.18
CA HIS A 17 11.26 9.30 6.61
C HIS A 17 10.02 8.43 6.85
N LEU A 18 8.94 8.67 6.11
CA LEU A 18 7.71 7.90 6.18
C LEU A 18 7.94 6.43 5.79
N GLN A 19 8.64 6.18 4.67
CA GLN A 19 8.90 4.81 4.20
C GLN A 19 9.77 4.03 5.18
N ARG A 20 10.81 4.66 5.75
CA ARG A 20 11.67 4.05 6.78
C ARG A 20 10.87 3.75 8.05
N LEU A 21 10.06 4.69 8.53
CA LEU A 21 9.20 4.48 9.70
C LEU A 21 8.20 3.34 9.48
N LEU A 22 7.57 3.30 8.30
CA LEU A 22 6.65 2.23 7.91
C LEU A 22 7.35 0.86 7.87
N ALA A 23 8.58 0.81 7.35
CA ALA A 23 9.38 -0.42 7.31
C ALA A 23 9.70 -0.93 8.73
N VAL A 24 10.08 -0.03 9.65
CA VAL A 24 10.34 -0.42 11.05
C VAL A 24 9.05 -0.92 11.71
N VAL A 25 7.95 -0.16 11.64
CA VAL A 25 6.67 -0.53 12.27
C VAL A 25 6.19 -1.89 11.79
N ARG A 26 6.29 -2.18 10.48
CA ARG A 26 5.95 -3.49 9.92
C ARG A 26 6.85 -4.61 10.43
N LYS A 27 8.14 -4.32 10.63
CA LYS A 27 9.12 -5.32 11.07
C LYS A 27 9.01 -5.63 12.56
N VAL A 28 8.55 -4.69 13.38
CA VAL A 28 8.36 -4.88 14.83
C VAL A 28 6.91 -5.22 15.22
N ASP A 29 6.04 -5.44 14.23
CA ASP A 29 4.60 -5.64 14.43
C ASP A 29 4.31 -6.84 15.37
N ARG A 30 3.54 -6.56 16.42
CA ARG A 30 3.07 -7.51 17.43
C ARG A 30 1.65 -8.00 17.15
N GLY A 31 1.09 -7.65 15.98
CA GLY A 31 -0.19 -8.17 15.49
C GLY A 31 -1.42 -7.44 16.05
N SER A 32 -1.23 -6.41 16.89
CA SER A 32 -2.30 -5.51 17.28
C SER A 32 -1.79 -4.11 17.55
N ALA A 33 -2.64 -3.11 17.31
CA ALA A 33 -2.29 -1.70 17.53
C ALA A 33 -1.98 -1.39 19.00
N SER A 34 -2.65 -2.07 19.95
CA SER A 34 -2.38 -1.91 21.38
C SER A 34 -1.03 -2.49 21.77
N ALA A 35 -0.69 -3.69 21.30
CA ALA A 35 0.61 -4.31 21.56
C ALA A 35 1.76 -3.49 20.94
N ASN A 36 1.57 -2.99 19.71
CA ASN A 36 2.54 -2.10 19.06
C ASN A 36 2.75 -0.82 19.85
N ARG A 37 1.67 -0.18 20.33
CA ARG A 37 1.75 1.01 21.18
C ARG A 37 2.47 0.73 22.50
N ALA A 38 2.16 -0.38 23.16
CA ALA A 38 2.80 -0.75 24.42
C ALA A 38 4.33 -0.89 24.28
N VAL A 39 4.79 -1.50 23.18
CA VAL A 39 6.23 -1.66 22.93
C VAL A 39 6.89 -0.34 22.51
N LEU A 40 6.24 0.49 21.69
CA LEU A 40 6.81 1.75 21.22
C LEU A 40 6.86 2.85 22.30
N LEU A 41 5.86 2.87 23.19
CA LEU A 41 5.68 3.87 24.24
C LEU A 41 6.11 3.38 25.62
N GLY A 42 6.62 2.16 25.72
CA GLY A 42 7.17 1.61 26.96
C GLY A 42 8.62 2.06 27.16
N VAL A 43 8.90 2.70 28.29
CA VAL A 43 10.28 3.01 28.71
C VAL A 43 11.03 1.70 28.96
N ARG A 44 12.23 1.60 28.41
CA ARG A 44 13.08 0.41 28.52
C ARG A 44 14.01 0.51 29.73
N GLU A 45 14.69 -0.59 30.04
CA GLU A 45 15.63 -0.68 31.17
C GLU A 45 16.81 0.31 31.05
N ASP A 46 17.22 0.64 29.82
CA ASP A 46 18.24 1.64 29.52
C ASP A 46 17.69 3.08 29.53
N GLY A 47 16.42 3.27 29.94
CA GLY A 47 15.72 4.55 29.95
C GLY A 47 15.28 5.05 28.58
N SER A 48 15.56 4.30 27.51
CA SER A 48 15.18 4.70 26.15
C SER A 48 13.69 4.51 25.90
N LEU A 49 13.12 5.41 25.09
CA LEU A 49 11.78 5.29 24.54
C LEU A 49 11.89 5.02 23.04
N PRO A 50 11.45 3.85 22.53
CA PRO A 50 11.56 3.53 21.11
C PRO A 50 10.86 4.56 20.20
N PHE A 51 9.79 5.20 20.68
CA PHE A 51 9.14 6.30 19.98
C PHE A 51 10.05 7.51 19.78
N ASP A 52 10.83 7.91 20.78
CA ASP A 52 11.74 9.05 20.67
C ASP A 52 12.88 8.75 19.69
N LEU A 53 13.37 7.50 19.67
CA LEU A 53 14.35 7.04 18.69
C LEU A 53 13.79 7.12 17.26
N LEU A 54 12.53 6.75 17.05
CA LEU A 54 11.88 6.92 15.74
C LEU A 54 11.74 8.39 15.34
N ALA A 55 11.42 9.27 16.29
CA ALA A 55 11.34 10.70 16.06
C ALA A 55 12.71 11.31 15.70
N ALA A 56 13.79 10.79 16.30
CA ALA A 56 15.16 11.16 15.98
C ALA A 56 15.68 10.57 14.65
N GLY A 57 14.99 9.57 14.09
CA GLY A 57 15.40 8.88 12.86
C GLY A 57 16.32 7.68 13.08
N ASP A 58 16.46 7.21 14.33
CA ASP A 58 17.34 6.10 14.72
C ASP A 58 16.68 4.73 14.49
N TYR A 59 16.28 4.46 13.24
CA TYR A 59 15.52 3.28 12.84
C TYR A 59 16.21 1.95 13.17
N ASP A 60 17.51 1.87 12.87
CA ASP A 60 18.28 0.64 13.08
C ASP A 60 18.43 0.32 14.57
N ARG A 61 18.54 1.36 15.41
CA ARG A 61 18.57 1.20 16.86
C ARG A 61 17.26 0.63 17.39
N VAL A 62 16.12 1.10 16.88
CA VAL A 62 14.80 0.55 17.24
C VAL A 62 14.68 -0.91 16.82
N LEU A 63 15.16 -1.26 15.62
CA LEU A 63 15.15 -2.66 15.15
C LEU A 63 16.03 -3.58 16.00
N ALA A 64 17.21 -3.11 16.39
CA ALA A 64 18.09 -3.85 17.29
C ALA A 64 17.48 -4.01 18.70
N LEU A 65 16.80 -2.97 19.19
CA LEU A 65 16.22 -2.92 20.53
C LEU A 65 14.94 -3.76 20.67
N LEU A 66 14.08 -3.75 19.65
CA LEU A 66 12.78 -4.43 19.69
C LEU A 66 12.83 -5.83 19.07
N GLY A 67 13.78 -6.09 18.19
CA GLY A 67 13.83 -7.31 17.40
C GLY A 67 12.64 -7.44 16.44
N PRO A 68 12.58 -8.55 15.68
CA PRO A 68 11.46 -8.82 14.80
C PRO A 68 10.16 -9.02 15.58
N GLY A 69 9.07 -8.57 14.96
CA GLY A 69 7.69 -8.87 15.32
C GLY A 69 7.39 -10.36 15.18
N GLU A 70 6.46 -10.86 16.00
CA GLU A 70 5.98 -12.24 15.90
C GLU A 70 4.73 -12.37 15.03
N SER A 71 4.21 -11.25 14.51
CA SER A 71 2.94 -11.28 13.78
C SER A 71 3.08 -12.01 12.45
N PRO A 72 2.33 -13.12 12.24
CA PRO A 72 2.14 -13.65 10.90
C PRO A 72 1.52 -12.53 10.07
N ARG A 73 2.06 -12.26 8.87
CA ARG A 73 1.44 -11.29 7.96
C ARG A 73 0.01 -11.75 7.70
N VAL A 74 -0.96 -11.17 8.41
CA VAL A 74 -2.37 -11.47 8.21
C VAL A 74 -2.69 -10.87 6.84
N SER A 75 -2.76 -11.74 5.84
CA SER A 75 -3.30 -11.32 4.54
C SER A 75 -4.69 -10.78 4.81
N PRO A 76 -5.02 -9.56 4.34
CA PRO A 76 -6.33 -8.99 4.61
C PRO A 76 -7.40 -10.00 4.18
N PRO A 77 -8.46 -10.19 4.97
CA PRO A 77 -9.51 -11.11 4.61
C PRO A 77 -10.02 -10.74 3.22
N LYS A 78 -10.05 -11.72 2.31
CA LYS A 78 -10.59 -11.51 0.97
C LYS A 78 -12.01 -10.98 1.14
N ILE A 79 -12.33 -9.85 0.52
CA ILE A 79 -13.70 -9.34 0.50
C ILE A 79 -14.61 -10.43 -0.06
N SER A 80 -15.79 -10.58 0.52
CA SER A 80 -16.75 -11.58 0.06
C SER A 80 -17.14 -11.30 -1.41
N ALA A 81 -17.64 -12.31 -2.11
CA ALA A 81 -18.07 -12.15 -3.49
C ALA A 81 -19.18 -11.09 -3.60
N GLU A 82 -20.08 -11.05 -2.62
CA GLU A 82 -21.18 -10.10 -2.50
C GLU A 82 -20.66 -8.67 -2.29
N ALA A 83 -19.70 -8.49 -1.37
CA ALA A 83 -19.09 -7.18 -1.12
C ALA A 83 -18.32 -6.66 -2.33
N ARG A 84 -17.73 -7.56 -3.13
CA ARG A 84 -17.06 -7.20 -4.38
C ARG A 84 -18.07 -6.74 -5.44
N VAL A 85 -19.21 -7.43 -5.58
CA VAL A 85 -20.27 -7.04 -6.51
C VAL A 85 -20.90 -5.71 -6.10
N ALA A 86 -21.19 -5.50 -4.81
CA ALA A 86 -21.77 -4.26 -4.31
C ALA A 86 -20.86 -3.03 -4.52
N ARG A 87 -19.54 -3.24 -4.58
CA ARG A 87 -18.53 -2.19 -4.81
C ARG A 87 -18.12 -2.07 -6.28
N ALA A 88 -18.68 -2.88 -7.18
CA ALA A 88 -18.36 -2.77 -8.59
C ALA A 88 -18.83 -1.41 -9.12
N PRO A 89 -17.98 -0.68 -9.87
CA PRO A 89 -18.44 0.53 -10.54
C PRO A 89 -19.55 0.17 -11.53
N ARG A 90 -20.43 1.13 -11.81
CA ARG A 90 -21.39 1.00 -12.91
C ARG A 90 -20.65 0.78 -14.23
N PRO A 91 -21.26 0.09 -15.20
CA PRO A 91 -20.64 -0.10 -16.50
C PRO A 91 -20.31 1.28 -17.14
N PRO A 92 -19.21 1.37 -17.90
CA PRO A 92 -18.73 2.65 -18.42
C PRO A 92 -19.77 3.34 -19.29
N GLU A 93 -20.53 2.59 -20.09
CA GLU A 93 -21.67 3.11 -20.87
C GLU A 93 -22.73 3.83 -20.03
N GLU A 94 -22.99 3.41 -18.78
CA GLU A 94 -23.86 4.13 -17.86
C GLU A 94 -23.16 5.35 -17.22
N LEU A 95 -21.85 5.26 -16.99
CA LEU A 95 -21.07 6.35 -16.39
C LEU A 95 -20.90 7.55 -17.32
N VAL A 96 -20.80 7.30 -18.63
CA VAL A 96 -20.65 8.34 -19.65
C VAL A 96 -21.94 8.64 -20.42
N ASP A 97 -23.08 8.09 -19.95
CA ASP A 97 -24.40 8.18 -20.62
C ASP A 97 -24.36 7.81 -22.12
N ALA A 98 -23.43 6.92 -22.47
CA ALA A 98 -23.14 6.48 -23.83
C ALA A 98 -23.92 5.21 -24.19
N LEU A 99 -25.00 4.90 -23.46
CA LEU A 99 -25.84 3.72 -23.72
C LEU A 99 -26.43 3.74 -25.15
N HIS A 100 -26.58 4.94 -25.71
CA HIS A 100 -27.07 5.21 -27.07
C HIS A 100 -25.95 5.20 -28.11
N ASP A 101 -24.69 5.40 -27.71
CA ASP A 101 -23.50 5.31 -28.57
C ASP A 101 -23.03 3.86 -28.68
N ARG A 102 -23.96 2.94 -28.96
CA ARG A 102 -23.60 1.56 -29.29
C ARG A 102 -22.63 1.60 -30.47
N ILE A 103 -21.36 1.30 -30.18
CA ILE A 103 -20.36 1.03 -31.20
C ILE A 103 -20.97 -0.03 -32.11
N HIS A 104 -21.24 0.31 -33.37
CA HIS A 104 -21.75 -0.62 -34.36
C HIS A 104 -20.82 -1.84 -34.39
N ARG A 105 -21.23 -2.92 -33.73
CA ARG A 105 -20.56 -4.21 -33.84
C ARG A 105 -21.13 -4.84 -35.09
N GLU A 106 -20.61 -4.44 -36.26
CA GLU A 106 -20.81 -5.28 -37.44
C GLU A 106 -20.39 -6.70 -37.06
N GLY A 107 -21.30 -7.65 -37.28
CA GLY A 107 -21.13 -9.07 -36.95
C GLY A 107 -20.08 -9.76 -37.83
N GLY A 108 -18.91 -9.16 -37.99
CA GLY A 108 -17.73 -9.76 -38.60
C GLY A 108 -16.90 -10.43 -37.52
N THR A 109 -16.56 -11.69 -37.73
CA THR A 109 -15.56 -12.43 -36.94
C THR A 109 -14.30 -11.57 -36.76
N ALA A 110 -14.06 -11.10 -35.54
CA ALA A 110 -12.86 -10.34 -35.22
C ALA A 110 -11.64 -11.23 -35.46
N ARG A 111 -10.79 -10.87 -36.43
CA ARG A 111 -9.53 -11.58 -36.68
C ARG A 111 -8.58 -11.32 -35.50
N ALA A 112 -8.12 -12.38 -34.85
CA ALA A 112 -7.12 -12.29 -33.80
C ALA A 112 -5.82 -11.67 -34.36
N ALA A 113 -5.29 -10.66 -33.68
CA ALA A 113 -4.02 -10.03 -34.02
C ALA A 113 -2.88 -11.02 -33.81
N LYS A 114 -2.06 -11.27 -34.84
CA LYS A 114 -0.84 -12.07 -34.75
C LYS A 114 0.34 -11.14 -34.48
N SER A 115 1.12 -11.44 -33.45
CA SER A 115 2.38 -10.74 -33.18
C SER A 115 3.45 -11.18 -34.17
N VAL A 116 4.15 -10.22 -34.77
CA VAL A 116 5.29 -10.46 -35.65
C VAL A 116 6.57 -10.40 -34.80
N ARG A 117 7.33 -11.51 -34.76
CA ARG A 117 8.68 -11.51 -34.19
C ARG A 117 9.66 -11.01 -35.26
N VAL A 118 10.22 -9.82 -35.02
CA VAL A 118 11.37 -9.33 -35.80
C VAL A 118 12.62 -10.02 -35.27
N ARG A 119 13.31 -10.77 -36.13
CA ARG A 119 14.62 -11.37 -35.81
C ARG A 119 15.68 -10.29 -36.00
N SER A 120 16.23 -9.80 -34.89
CA SER A 120 17.41 -8.92 -34.92
C SER A 120 18.60 -9.72 -35.44
N GLY A 121 19.10 -9.35 -36.62
CA GLY A 121 20.34 -9.84 -37.21
C GLY A 121 21.45 -8.83 -36.93
N ARG A 122 22.57 -9.36 -36.43
CA ARG A 122 23.81 -8.67 -36.04
C ARG A 122 24.56 -8.13 -37.25
#